data_AF-A0A1G6UYX0-F1
#
_entry.id   AF-A0A1G6UYX0-F1
#
_cell.length_a   1.000
_cell.length_b   1.000
_cell.length_c   1.000
_cell.angle_alpha   90.00
_cell.angle_beta   90.00
_cell.angle_gamma   90.00
#
_symmetry.space_group_name_H-M   'P 1'
#
loop_
_entity.id
_entity.type
_entity.pdbx_description
1 polymer ?
#
loop_
_entity_poly.entity_id
_entity_poly.type
_entity_poly.pdbx_seq_one_letter_code
_entity_poly.pdbx_strand_id
1 'polypeptide(L)'
;MSSLIAERTGPLAATGCTPGGAQAEGAWLTATIRPVGMICRCDADRLAVMLDALAGASSVVVLDLQAARIESARVADVIGRAAALLDARDGCLLCVGADGPTRACLERAGAPVAFVDPPQVGLLSAGQ
;
A
#
# COMPACT_ATOMS: atom_id res chain seq x y z
N MET A 1 17.16 -41.61 44.48
CA MET A 1 17.68 -40.27 44.18
C MET A 1 18.13 -40.31 42.73
N SER A 2 17.25 -40.03 41.76
CA SER A 2 16.92 -38.69 41.22
C SER A 2 18.11 -38.14 40.41
N SER A 3 18.07 -37.84 39.11
CA SER A 3 16.96 -37.71 38.16
C SER A 3 17.49 -37.93 36.73
N LEU A 4 16.68 -38.59 35.89
CA LEU A 4 16.79 -38.58 34.43
C LEU A 4 16.36 -37.20 33.92
N ILE A 5 17.24 -36.51 33.19
CA ILE A 5 16.84 -35.37 32.36
C ILE A 5 16.54 -35.94 30.98
N ALA A 6 15.28 -36.27 30.76
CA ALA A 6 14.78 -36.64 29.44
C ALA A 6 14.85 -35.40 28.54
N GLU A 7 15.57 -35.53 27.44
CA GLU A 7 15.51 -34.62 26.30
C GLU A 7 14.05 -34.41 25.91
N ARG A 8 13.58 -33.17 25.96
CA ARG A 8 12.30 -32.76 25.40
C ARG A 8 12.56 -31.96 24.13
N THR A 9 13.12 -32.63 23.12
CA THR A 9 13.10 -32.16 21.74
C THR A 9 11.72 -32.47 21.16
N GLY A 10 10.71 -31.76 21.64
CA GLY A 10 9.44 -31.68 20.93
C GLY A 10 9.60 -30.65 19.81
N PRO A 11 9.20 -30.93 18.56
CA PRO A 11 9.01 -29.85 17.60
C PRO A 11 7.94 -28.93 18.19
N LEU A 12 8.30 -27.67 18.42
CA LEU A 12 7.31 -26.60 18.51
C LEU A 12 6.62 -26.60 17.15
N ALA A 13 5.52 -27.35 17.06
CA ALA A 13 4.55 -27.23 16.00
C ALA A 13 4.05 -25.80 16.07
N ALA A 14 4.72 -24.91 15.32
CA ALA A 14 4.15 -23.66 14.91
C ALA A 14 2.83 -24.04 14.27
N THR A 15 1.74 -23.85 15.02
CA THR A 15 0.38 -23.91 14.50
C THR A 15 0.19 -22.62 13.71
N GLY A 16 1.03 -22.42 12.70
CA GLY A 16 0.74 -21.48 11.65
C GLY A 16 -0.52 -21.96 10.97
N CYS A 17 -1.35 -21.02 10.53
CA CYS A 17 -2.38 -21.35 9.56
C CYS A 17 -1.66 -21.98 8.37
N THR A 18 -1.76 -23.30 8.20
CA THR A 18 -1.45 -23.92 6.92
C THR A 18 -2.37 -23.20 5.94
N PRO A 19 -1.85 -22.43 4.96
CA PRO A 19 -2.72 -21.84 3.95
C PRO A 19 -3.45 -23.02 3.32
N GLY A 20 -4.75 -23.11 3.62
CA GLY A 20 -5.58 -24.19 3.11
C GLY A 20 -5.41 -24.20 1.60
N GLY A 21 -5.13 -25.37 1.05
CA GLY A 21 -5.05 -25.60 -0.39
C GLY A 21 -6.41 -25.43 -1.06
N ALA A 22 -6.97 -24.22 -0.99
CA ALA A 22 -7.75 -23.70 -2.08
C ALA A 22 -6.77 -23.60 -3.24
N GLN A 23 -7.09 -24.25 -4.36
CA GLN A 23 -6.52 -23.83 -5.63
C GLN A 23 -6.73 -22.32 -5.71
N ALA A 24 -5.64 -21.55 -5.64
CA ALA A 24 -5.69 -20.10 -5.60
C ALA A 24 -6.08 -19.57 -7.00
N GLU A 25 -7.37 -19.67 -7.34
CA GLU A 25 -8.02 -18.53 -7.97
C GLU A 25 -7.93 -17.40 -6.94
N GLY A 26 -6.83 -16.67 -7.02
CA GLY A 26 -6.18 -16.00 -5.89
C GLY A 26 -7.07 -14.99 -5.17
N ALA A 27 -7.10 -15.07 -3.84
CA ALA A 27 -7.76 -14.08 -3.01
C ALA A 27 -7.15 -12.70 -3.27
N TRP A 28 -7.89 -11.86 -3.99
CA TRP A 28 -7.51 -10.48 -4.28
C TRP A 28 -7.55 -9.68 -2.97
N LEU A 29 -6.40 -9.16 -2.53
CA LEU A 29 -6.31 -8.37 -1.31
C LEU A 29 -6.06 -6.89 -1.63
N THR A 30 -6.82 -6.03 -0.97
CA THR A 30 -6.69 -4.57 -1.06
C THR A 30 -6.21 -4.01 0.26
N ALA A 31 -5.13 -3.25 0.24
CA ALA A 31 -4.64 -2.48 1.39
C ALA A 31 -4.87 -0.99 1.16
N THR A 32 -5.42 -0.29 2.15
CA THR A 32 -5.61 1.16 2.09
C THR A 32 -4.71 1.84 3.11
N ILE A 33 -3.99 2.87 2.68
CA ILE A 33 -3.17 3.73 3.53
C ILE A 33 -3.67 5.16 3.36
N ARG A 34 -3.87 5.85 4.48
CA ARG A 34 -4.32 7.24 4.52
C ARG A 34 -3.31 8.11 5.26
N PRO A 35 -2.24 8.55 4.59
CA PRO A 35 -1.33 9.53 5.17
C PRO A 35 -2.06 10.84 5.50
N VAL A 36 -1.49 11.60 6.43
CA VAL A 36 -2.01 12.91 6.85
C VAL A 36 -0.85 13.91 6.87
N GLY A 37 -1.07 15.09 6.31
CA GLY A 37 -0.09 16.16 6.24
C GLY A 37 0.81 16.11 5.01
N MET A 38 1.98 16.73 5.10
CA MET A 38 2.94 16.78 4.01
C MET A 38 3.90 15.60 4.07
N ILE A 39 4.02 14.85 2.97
CA ILE A 39 5.01 13.77 2.85
C ILE A 39 6.27 14.36 2.22
N CYS A 40 7.29 14.59 3.03
CA CYS A 40 8.53 15.23 2.59
C CYS A 40 9.55 14.21 2.06
N ARG A 41 10.64 14.72 1.47
CA ARG A 41 11.80 13.90 1.07
C ARG A 41 12.36 13.04 2.23
N CYS A 42 12.15 13.47 3.47
CA CYS A 42 12.57 12.80 4.70
C CYS A 42 11.78 11.51 4.95
N ASP A 43 10.52 11.47 4.52
CA ASP A 43 9.63 10.33 4.73
C ASP A 43 9.79 9.25 3.66
N ALA A 44 10.52 9.55 2.57
CA ALA A 44 10.62 8.69 1.40
C ALA A 44 11.11 7.27 1.73
N ASP A 45 12.07 7.13 2.64
CA ASP A 45 12.61 5.80 3.00
C ASP A 45 11.61 5.00 3.83
N ARG A 46 10.92 5.65 4.77
CA ARG A 46 9.83 5.02 5.55
C ARG A 46 8.67 4.60 4.65
N LEU A 47 8.28 5.47 3.71
CA LEU A 47 7.25 5.17 2.73
C LEU A 47 7.66 4.01 1.83
N ALA A 48 8.92 3.96 1.39
CA ALA A 48 9.42 2.88 0.55
C ALA A 48 9.33 1.52 1.24
N VAL A 49 9.78 1.42 2.50
CA VAL A 49 9.68 0.17 3.28
C VAL A 49 8.22 -0.29 3.43
N MET A 50 7.31 0.65 3.71
CA MET A 50 5.90 0.33 3.87
C MET A 50 5.25 -0.12 2.54
N LEU A 51 5.50 0.61 1.45
CA LEU A 51 4.93 0.28 0.14
C LEU A 51 5.51 -1.02 -0.44
N ASP A 52 6.78 -1.32 -0.19
CA ASP A 52 7.39 -2.59 -0.61
C ASP A 52 6.73 -3.79 0.08
N ALA A 53 6.52 -3.71 1.40
CA ALA A 53 5.82 -4.74 2.15
C ALA A 53 4.37 -4.94 1.64
N LEU A 54 3.66 -3.86 1.35
CA LEU A 54 2.29 -3.92 0.85
C LEU A 54 2.20 -4.40 -0.58
N ALA A 55 3.11 -3.98 -1.46
CA ALA A 55 3.23 -4.52 -2.81
C ALA A 55 3.55 -6.02 -2.80
N GLY A 56 4.25 -6.50 -1.76
CA GLY A 56 4.49 -7.92 -1.49
C GLY A 56 3.21 -8.71 -1.13
N ALA A 57 2.36 -8.11 -0.30
CA ALA A 57 1.23 -8.78 0.35
C ALA A 57 -0.16 -8.52 -0.28
N SER A 58 -0.29 -7.53 -1.16
CA SER A 58 -1.57 -7.06 -1.71
C SER A 58 -1.57 -7.05 -3.23
N SER A 59 -2.75 -7.21 -3.81
CA SER A 59 -2.97 -7.04 -5.26
C SER A 59 -3.34 -5.60 -5.59
N VAL A 60 -4.00 -4.87 -4.68
CA VAL A 60 -4.31 -3.45 -4.84
C VAL A 60 -3.85 -2.68 -3.62
N VAL A 61 -3.19 -1.55 -3.85
CA VAL A 61 -2.85 -0.58 -2.80
C VAL A 61 -3.55 0.73 -3.09
N VAL A 62 -4.39 1.18 -2.16
CA VAL A 62 -5.05 2.48 -2.21
C VAL A 62 -4.26 3.45 -1.34
N LEU A 63 -3.70 4.48 -1.96
CA LEU A 63 -3.12 5.62 -1.28
C LEU A 63 -4.16 6.75 -1.25
N ASP A 64 -4.83 6.89 -0.11
CA ASP A 64 -5.80 7.97 0.13
C ASP A 64 -5.05 9.25 0.49
N LEU A 65 -5.04 10.19 -0.46
CA LEU A 65 -4.33 11.47 -0.40
C LEU A 65 -5.26 12.63 -0.01
N GLN A 66 -6.52 12.38 0.37
CA GLN A 66 -7.48 13.42 0.75
C GLN A 66 -6.96 14.35 1.86
N ALA A 67 -6.15 13.80 2.77
CA ALA A 67 -5.56 14.53 3.89
C ALA A 67 -4.04 14.72 3.75
N ALA A 68 -3.45 14.37 2.60
CA ALA A 68 -2.01 14.39 2.40
C ALA A 68 -1.57 15.12 1.12
N ARG A 69 -0.36 15.67 1.14
CA ARG A 69 0.25 16.36 -0.01
C ARG A 69 1.63 15.78 -0.31
N ILE A 70 1.96 15.65 -1.59
CA ILE A 70 3.27 15.20 -2.07
C ILE A 70 3.82 16.23 -3.04
N GLU A 71 4.93 16.86 -2.67
CA GLU A 71 5.64 17.83 -3.52
C GLU A 71 7.08 17.39 -3.83
N SER A 72 7.49 16.24 -3.29
CA SER A 72 8.84 15.71 -3.46
C SER A 72 8.93 14.70 -4.59
N ALA A 73 9.82 14.94 -5.55
CA ALA A 73 10.13 13.98 -6.62
C ALA A 73 10.58 12.62 -6.06
N ARG A 74 11.43 12.59 -5.02
CA ARG A 74 11.88 11.34 -4.38
C ARG A 74 10.72 10.52 -3.82
N VAL A 75 9.69 11.18 -3.27
CA VAL A 75 8.48 10.50 -2.77
C VAL A 75 7.65 9.98 -3.95
N ALA A 76 7.51 10.76 -5.01
CA ALA A 76 6.83 10.33 -6.23
C ALA A 76 7.52 9.11 -6.89
N ASP A 77 8.85 9.09 -6.92
CA ASP A 77 9.63 7.95 -7.44
C ASP A 77 9.41 6.68 -6.60
N VAL A 78 9.32 6.82 -5.27
CA VAL A 78 9.01 5.70 -4.36
C VAL A 78 7.63 5.13 -4.67
N ILE A 79 6.62 5.98 -4.85
CA ILE A 79 5.26 5.56 -5.21
C ILE A 79 5.24 4.90 -6.58
N GLY A 80 5.94 5.48 -7.57
CA GLY A 80 6.04 4.92 -8.92
C GLY A 80 6.69 3.53 -8.94
N ARG A 81 7.74 3.30 -8.15
CA ARG A 81 8.35 1.97 -8.02
C ARG A 81 7.39 0.95 -7.41
N ALA A 82 6.66 1.33 -6.36
CA ALA A 82 5.66 0.44 -5.75
C ALA A 82 4.52 0.11 -6.73
N ALA A 83 4.08 1.10 -7.50
CA ALA A 83 3.07 0.90 -8.54
C ALA A 83 3.55 -0.07 -9.64
N ALA A 84 4.80 0.06 -10.09
CA ALA A 84 5.39 -0.86 -11.06
C ALA A 84 5.54 -2.29 -10.51
N LEU A 85 5.85 -2.44 -9.21
CA LEU A 85 5.91 -3.77 -8.56
C LEU A 85 4.55 -4.45 -8.50
N LEU A 86 3.48 -3.68 -8.25
CA LEU A 86 2.11 -4.17 -8.26
C LEU A 86 1.68 -4.54 -9.69
N ASP A 87 1.93 -3.68 -10.67
CA ASP A 87 1.60 -3.90 -12.08
C ASP A 87 2.24 -5.18 -12.64
N ALA A 88 3.52 -5.43 -12.30
CA ALA A 88 4.23 -6.66 -12.68
C ALA A 88 3.62 -7.95 -12.11
N ARG A 89 2.64 -7.85 -11.21
CA ARG A 89 1.93 -8.95 -10.54
C ARG A 89 0.42 -8.91 -10.82
N ASP A 90 0.01 -8.25 -11.90
CA ASP A 90 -1.41 -8.03 -12.27
C ASP A 90 -2.21 -7.25 -11.21
N GLY A 91 -1.52 -6.44 -10.41
CA GLY A 91 -2.06 -5.57 -9.38
C GLY A 91 -2.00 -4.08 -9.76
N CYS A 92 -2.44 -3.19 -8.86
CA CYS A 92 -2.32 -1.75 -9.12
C CYS A 92 -2.23 -0.87 -7.85
N LEU A 93 -1.68 0.32 -8.02
CA LEU A 93 -1.70 1.39 -7.01
C LEU A 93 -2.69 2.48 -7.43
N LEU A 94 -3.67 2.74 -6.56
CA LEU A 94 -4.69 3.77 -6.75
C LEU A 94 -4.39 4.97 -5.86
N CYS A 95 -4.30 6.17 -6.44
CA CYS A 95 -4.20 7.43 -5.73
C CYS A 95 -5.59 8.08 -5.65
N VAL A 96 -6.19 8.12 -4.46
CA VAL A 96 -7.51 8.72 -4.24
C VAL A 96 -7.35 10.14 -3.73
N GLY A 97 -8.01 11.12 -4.35
CA GLY A 97 -8.05 12.47 -3.80
C GLY A 97 -6.76 13.28 -3.90
N ALA A 98 -5.88 12.94 -4.85
CA ALA A 98 -4.68 13.74 -5.10
C ALA A 98 -5.07 15.16 -5.53
N ASP A 99 -4.56 16.18 -4.84
CA ASP A 99 -4.69 17.56 -5.30
C ASP A 99 -3.85 17.81 -6.57
N GLY A 100 -4.11 18.93 -7.26
CA GLY A 100 -3.42 19.27 -8.52
C GLY A 100 -1.89 19.23 -8.42
N PRO A 101 -1.27 19.86 -7.41
CA PRO A 101 0.18 19.79 -7.19
C PRO A 101 0.70 18.35 -6.99
N THR A 102 0.01 17.55 -6.17
CA THR A 102 0.38 16.15 -5.91
C THR A 102 0.29 15.31 -7.18
N ARG A 103 -0.82 15.45 -7.93
CA ARG A 103 -1.02 14.77 -9.20
C ARG A 103 0.07 15.13 -10.22
N ALA A 104 0.34 16.41 -10.41
CA ALA A 104 1.40 16.88 -11.29
C ALA A 104 2.78 16.37 -10.84
N CYS A 105 3.03 16.21 -9.54
CA CYS A 105 4.26 15.62 -9.03
C CYS A 105 4.42 14.15 -9.41
N LEU A 106 3.35 13.37 -9.28
CA LEU A 106 3.34 11.95 -9.61
C LEU A 106 3.44 11.73 -11.13
N GLU A 107 2.75 12.54 -11.93
CA GLU A 107 2.80 12.50 -13.39
C GLU A 107 4.20 12.83 -13.92
N ARG A 108 4.87 13.85 -13.37
CA ARG A 108 6.26 14.19 -13.74
C ARG A 108 7.26 13.09 -13.42
N ALA A 109 7.00 12.27 -12.41
CA ALA A 109 7.83 11.10 -12.08
C ALA A 109 7.53 9.89 -12.99
N GLY A 110 6.51 9.97 -13.87
CA GLY A 110 6.09 8.85 -14.70
C GLY A 110 5.54 7.68 -13.88
N ALA A 111 4.99 7.94 -12.69
CA ALA A 111 4.47 6.89 -11.82
C ALA A 111 3.24 6.21 -12.46
N PRO A 112 3.22 4.87 -12.64
CA PRO A 112 2.09 4.16 -13.24
C PRO A 112 0.95 3.97 -12.23
N VAL A 113 0.38 5.08 -11.76
CA VAL A 113 -0.71 5.11 -10.77
C VAL A 113 -2.02 5.51 -11.44
N ALA A 114 -3.13 4.91 -11.01
CA ALA A 114 -4.44 5.37 -11.43
C ALA A 114 -4.96 6.40 -10.41
N PHE A 115 -5.46 7.53 -10.91
CA PHE A 115 -6.10 8.55 -10.07
C PHE A 115 -7.59 8.30 -9.97
N VAL A 116 -8.12 8.38 -8.75
CA VAL A 116 -9.55 8.25 -8.47
C VAL A 116 -10.00 9.52 -7.75
N ASP A 117 -10.89 10.26 -8.38
CA ASP A 117 -11.52 11.41 -7.74
C ASP A 117 -12.50 10.92 -6.65
N PRO A 118 -12.58 11.60 -5.50
CA PRO A 118 -13.59 11.26 -4.51
C PRO A 118 -14.99 11.39 -5.12
N PRO A 119 -15.98 10.60 -4.65
CA PRO A 119 -17.36 10.82 -5.04
C PRO A 119 -17.73 12.28 -4.73
N GLN A 120 -18.17 12.99 -5.77
CA GLN A 120 -18.65 14.36 -5.63
C GLN A 120 -19.92 14.28 -4.78
N VAL A 121 -19.80 14.52 -3.47
CA VAL A 121 -20.98 14.65 -2.61
C VAL A 121 -21.69 15.88 -3.12
N GLY A 122 -22.80 15.66 -3.82
CA GLY A 122 -23.49 16.66 -4.61
C GLY A 122 -23.62 17.96 -3.84
N LEU A 123 -22.87 18.97 -4.26
CA LEU A 123 -23.30 20.35 -4.10
C LEU A 123 -24.49 20.48 -5.04
N LEU A 124 -25.65 19.97 -4.61
CA LEU A 124 -26.91 20.49 -5.10
C LEU A 124 -26.84 21.97 -4.81
N SER A 125 -26.60 22.75 -5.86
CA SER A 125 -26.69 24.20 -5.83
C SER A 125 -28.04 24.54 -5.20
N ALA A 126 -28.02 24.85 -3.90
CA ALA A 126 -29.05 25.65 -3.29
C ALA A 126 -29.03 26.96 -4.06
N GLY A 127 -30.14 27.26 -4.73
CA GLY A 127 -30.19 28.23 -5.81
C GLY A 127 -29.68 29.61 -5.47
N GLN A 128 -29.32 30.37 -6.50
CA GLN A 128 -30.15 31.42 -7.08
C GLN A 128 -29.67 31.72 -8.50
#